data_AF-Q2BZ74-F1
#
_entry.id   AF-Q2BZ74-F1
#
_cell.length_a   1.000
_cell.length_b   1.000
_cell.length_c   1.000
_cell.angle_alpha   90.00
_cell.angle_beta   90.00
_cell.angle_gamma   90.00
#
_symmetry.space_group_name_H-M   'P 1'
#
loop_
_entity.id
_entity.type
_entity.pdbx_description
1 polymer ?
#
loop_
_entity_poly.entity_id
_entity_poly.type
_entity_poly.pdbx_seq_one_letter_code
_entity_poly.pdbx_strand_id
1 'polypeptide(L)'
;MRLTIYSLLCSFILIFSASASATLTLFETDQPELTQAAMSINTAINQLPDQHLLTHNDVKKVNSLLSKTLSQQKKHQNLLATVLNEYHKSGNKEQAWEELSSVYSSLLSISQDKERLLNLSSSAIQDKVTGFGPFGVQQFKLELSITALNLQYIVLYQLRSFHDLLKDMLISPVPILVVALKVFAILFLLFWWQRNSARLIEHFR
;
A
#
# COMPACT_ATOMS: atom_id res chain seq x y z
N MET A 1 -16.57 4.59 -51.22
CA MET A 1 -16.91 4.05 -49.87
C MET A 1 -15.77 3.32 -49.17
N ARG A 2 -14.84 2.62 -49.85
CA ARG A 2 -13.69 1.97 -49.19
C ARG A 2 -12.71 2.95 -48.53
N LEU A 3 -12.44 4.09 -49.16
CA LEU A 3 -11.50 5.10 -48.65
C LEU A 3 -11.94 5.72 -47.31
N THR A 4 -13.25 5.93 -47.10
CA THR A 4 -13.81 6.51 -45.88
C THR A 4 -13.79 5.53 -44.71
N ILE A 5 -13.89 4.22 -44.98
CA ILE A 5 -13.78 3.17 -43.97
C ILE A 5 -12.34 3.05 -43.48
N TYR A 6 -11.35 3.06 -44.39
CA TYR A 6 -9.93 3.07 -44.00
C TYR A 6 -9.53 4.35 -43.28
N SER A 7 -10.08 5.50 -43.67
CA SER A 7 -9.85 6.77 -42.96
C SER A 7 -10.41 6.75 -41.54
N LEU A 8 -11.63 6.22 -41.33
CA LEU A 8 -12.20 6.03 -40.00
C LEU A 8 -11.42 5.01 -39.16
N LEU A 9 -10.96 3.92 -39.77
CA LEU A 9 -10.17 2.89 -39.10
C LEU A 9 -8.78 3.43 -38.70
N CYS A 10 -8.12 4.20 -39.56
CA CYS A 10 -6.86 4.89 -39.22
C CYS A 10 -7.04 5.92 -38.11
N SER A 11 -8.12 6.71 -38.13
CA SER A 11 -8.43 7.63 -37.01
C SER A 11 -8.68 6.87 -35.71
N PHE A 12 -9.38 5.73 -35.75
CA PHE A 12 -9.61 4.90 -34.58
C PHE A 12 -8.30 4.33 -34.01
N ILE A 13 -7.40 3.83 -34.87
CA ILE A 13 -6.09 3.31 -34.46
C ILE A 13 -5.21 4.43 -33.88
N LEU A 14 -5.22 5.63 -34.45
CA LEU A 14 -4.43 6.76 -33.92
C LEU A 14 -4.91 7.24 -32.55
N ILE A 15 -6.20 7.12 -32.24
CA ILE A 15 -6.75 7.47 -30.91
C ILE A 15 -6.37 6.42 -29.85
N PHE A 16 -6.26 5.14 -30.22
CA PHE A 16 -5.88 4.05 -29.30
C PHE A 16 -4.37 3.81 -29.19
N SER A 17 -3.56 4.32 -30.13
CA SER A 17 -2.10 4.14 -30.14
C SER A 17 -1.37 4.98 -29.09
N ALA A 18 -2.04 5.99 -28.51
CA ALA A 18 -1.53 6.70 -27.35
C ALA A 18 -1.80 5.90 -26.07
N SER A 19 -1.15 4.74 -25.94
CA SER A 19 -0.83 4.18 -24.63
C SER A 19 0.26 5.04 -24.00
N ALA A 20 -0.07 6.30 -23.72
CA ALA A 20 0.69 7.07 -22.76
C ALA A 20 0.48 6.34 -21.42
N SER A 21 1.45 5.51 -21.05
CA SER A 21 1.62 5.08 -19.67
C SER A 21 1.92 6.35 -18.86
N ALA A 22 0.86 7.08 -18.52
CA ALA A 22 0.90 8.05 -17.45
C ALA A 22 1.09 7.21 -16.19
N THR A 23 2.35 6.98 -15.81
CA THR A 23 2.68 6.53 -14.47
C THR A 23 2.14 7.63 -13.57
N LEU A 24 1.09 7.33 -12.83
CA LEU A 24 0.44 8.23 -11.91
C LEU A 24 1.44 8.53 -10.79
N THR A 25 2.34 9.50 -10.98
CA THR A 25 3.27 10.00 -9.96
C THR A 25 2.55 10.91 -8.97
N LEU A 26 1.30 10.58 -8.62
CA LEU A 26 0.54 11.17 -7.50
C LEU A 26 0.93 10.51 -6.17
N PHE A 27 1.67 9.40 -6.22
CA PHE A 27 2.30 8.81 -5.05
C PHE A 27 3.74 9.26 -5.05
N GLU A 28 4.01 10.38 -4.38
CA GLU A 28 5.36 10.74 -3.97
C GLU A 28 5.91 9.54 -3.19
N THR A 29 6.98 8.93 -3.69
CA THR A 29 7.60 7.71 -3.15
C THR A 29 8.40 8.00 -1.87
N ASP A 30 7.98 8.98 -1.08
CA ASP A 30 8.56 9.22 0.24
C ASP A 30 7.93 8.20 1.19
N GLN A 31 8.52 6.99 1.16
CA GLN A 31 8.35 6.03 2.25
C GLN A 31 8.74 6.78 3.53
N PRO A 32 7.84 6.88 4.52
CA PRO A 32 8.12 7.66 5.70
C PRO A 32 9.33 7.07 6.43
N GLU A 33 10.19 7.95 6.95
CA GLU A 33 11.42 7.51 7.61
C GLU A 33 11.10 6.60 8.79
N LEU A 34 11.76 5.44 8.83
CA LEU A 34 11.61 4.50 9.94
C LEU A 34 12.23 5.09 11.20
N THR A 35 11.70 4.72 12.37
CA THR A 35 12.35 5.05 13.64
C THR A 35 13.72 4.38 13.72
N GLN A 36 14.66 5.01 14.43
CA GLN A 36 16.01 4.46 14.63
C GLN A 36 15.99 3.04 15.22
N ALA A 37 15.00 2.74 16.06
CA ALA A 37 14.79 1.41 16.61
C ALA A 37 14.46 0.38 15.53
N ALA A 38 13.53 0.68 14.62
CA ALA A 38 13.17 -0.20 13.51
C ALA A 38 14.35 -0.39 12.55
N MET A 39 15.07 0.68 12.20
CA MET A 39 16.27 0.61 11.35
C MET A 39 17.35 -0.29 11.95
N SER A 40 17.60 -0.18 13.26
CA SER A 40 18.63 -0.98 13.93
C SER A 40 18.29 -2.48 13.95
N ILE A 41 17.01 -2.83 14.09
CA ILE A 41 16.53 -4.21 14.05
C ILE A 41 16.67 -4.77 12.65
N ASN A 42 16.17 -4.06 11.64
CA ASN A 42 16.21 -4.50 10.25
C ASN A 42 17.66 -4.73 9.78
N THR A 43 18.56 -3.80 10.11
CA THR A 43 20.00 -3.92 9.80
C THR A 43 20.61 -5.16 10.47
N ALA A 44 20.30 -5.42 11.74
CA ALA A 44 20.82 -6.57 12.46
C ALA A 44 20.29 -7.90 11.91
N ILE A 45 19.07 -7.92 11.38
CA ILE A 45 18.46 -9.10 10.76
C ILE A 45 19.03 -9.36 9.37
N ASN A 46 19.30 -8.32 8.58
CA ASN A 46 19.92 -8.46 7.26
C ASN A 46 21.35 -9.03 7.32
N GLN A 47 21.99 -8.95 8.48
CA GLN A 47 23.29 -9.58 8.74
C GLN A 47 23.20 -11.06 9.15
N LEU A 48 21.99 -11.61 9.32
CA LEU A 48 21.82 -13.02 9.66
C LEU A 48 21.98 -13.88 8.40
N PRO A 49 22.70 -15.02 8.50
CA PRO A 49 22.80 -15.96 7.40
C PRO A 49 21.45 -16.67 7.19
N ASP A 50 21.27 -17.25 5.99
CA ASP A 50 20.08 -18.01 5.66
C ASP A 50 19.90 -19.22 6.59
N GLN A 51 18.66 -19.69 6.72
CA GLN A 51 18.28 -20.73 7.68
C GLN A 51 19.16 -21.98 7.63
N HIS A 52 19.56 -22.40 6.42
CA HIS A 52 20.39 -23.59 6.19
C HIS A 52 21.88 -23.39 6.53
N LEU A 53 22.31 -22.15 6.75
CA LEU A 53 23.68 -21.75 7.09
C LEU A 53 23.83 -21.36 8.57
N LEU A 54 22.77 -21.46 9.37
CA LEU A 54 22.78 -21.06 10.78
C LEU A 54 23.67 -21.96 11.62
N THR A 55 24.60 -21.36 12.37
CA THR A 55 25.36 -22.05 13.42
C THR A 55 24.64 -21.99 14.77
N HIS A 56 25.08 -22.79 15.75
CA HIS A 56 24.53 -22.72 17.12
C HIS A 56 24.67 -21.33 17.78
N ASN A 57 25.69 -20.56 17.42
CA ASN A 57 25.86 -19.18 17.90
C ASN A 57 24.83 -18.25 17.25
N ASP A 58 24.51 -18.46 15.98
CA ASP A 58 23.51 -17.68 15.26
C ASP A 58 22.12 -17.90 15.83
N VAL A 59 21.79 -19.13 16.25
CA VAL A 59 20.50 -19.43 16.91
C VAL A 59 20.33 -18.62 18.21
N LYS A 60 21.39 -18.47 19.01
CA LYS A 60 21.34 -17.60 20.22
C LYS A 60 21.13 -16.14 19.85
N LYS A 61 21.77 -15.67 18.78
CA LYS A 61 21.62 -14.31 18.26
C LYS A 61 20.20 -14.06 17.74
N VAL A 62 19.63 -15.00 16.98
CA VAL A 62 18.23 -14.98 16.51
C VAL A 62 17.27 -14.87 17.69
N ASN A 63 17.43 -15.70 18.73
CA ASN A 63 16.55 -15.66 19.90
C ASN A 63 16.64 -14.33 20.67
N SER A 64 17.85 -13.77 20.80
CA SER A 64 18.05 -12.46 21.43
C SER A 64 17.41 -11.33 20.61
N LEU A 65 17.59 -11.36 19.28
CA LEU A 65 16.98 -10.41 18.36
C LEU A 65 15.45 -10.53 18.36
N LEU A 66 14.90 -11.74 18.40
CA LEU A 66 13.46 -11.98 18.47
C LEU A 66 12.87 -11.39 19.74
N SER A 67 13.49 -11.63 20.89
CA SER A 67 13.05 -11.03 22.16
C SER A 67 13.07 -9.50 22.15
N LYS A 68 14.14 -8.90 21.59
CA LYS A 68 14.23 -7.44 21.40
C LYS A 68 13.14 -6.92 20.47
N THR A 69 12.89 -7.62 19.36
CA THR A 69 11.87 -7.27 18.35
C THR A 69 10.47 -7.30 18.96
N LEU A 70 10.11 -8.36 19.70
CA LEU A 70 8.82 -8.46 20.40
C LEU A 70 8.63 -7.35 21.44
N SER A 71 9.69 -6.99 22.18
CA SER A 71 9.64 -5.87 23.12
C SER A 71 9.43 -4.53 22.40
N GLN A 72 10.13 -4.31 21.28
CA GLN A 72 10.00 -3.08 20.49
C GLN A 72 8.64 -3.00 19.78
N GLN A 73 8.08 -4.12 19.34
CA GLN A 73 6.74 -4.19 18.75
C GLN A 73 5.69 -3.70 19.75
N LYS A 74 5.74 -4.17 21.01
CA LYS A 74 4.84 -3.69 22.07
C LYS A 74 5.00 -2.20 22.35
N LYS A 75 6.23 -1.68 22.34
CA LYS A 75 6.48 -0.24 22.50
C LYS A 75 5.90 0.57 21.35
N HIS A 76 6.14 0.15 20.11
CA HIS A 76 5.63 0.82 18.92
C HIS A 76 4.10 0.72 18.80
N GLN A 77 3.49 -0.37 19.28
CA GLN A 77 2.02 -0.47 19.39
C GLN A 77 1.44 0.61 20.30
N ASN A 78 2.03 0.82 21.48
CA ASN A 78 1.60 1.89 22.38
C ASN A 78 1.87 3.27 21.79
N LEU A 79 3.05 3.46 21.17
CA LEU A 79 3.40 4.71 20.49
C LEU A 79 2.40 5.03 19.38
N LEU A 80 2.04 4.06 18.54
CA LEU A 80 1.06 4.20 17.47
C LEU A 80 -0.30 4.65 18.03
N ALA A 81 -0.75 4.07 19.13
CA ALA A 81 -1.99 4.48 19.79
C ALA A 81 -1.93 5.93 20.29
N THR A 82 -0.79 6.36 20.85
CA THR A 82 -0.57 7.74 21.28
C THR A 82 -0.59 8.71 20.12
N VAL A 83 0.22 8.47 19.07
CA VAL A 83 0.31 9.39 17.92
C VAL A 83 -1.00 9.42 17.11
N LEU A 84 -1.78 8.32 17.08
CA LEU A 84 -3.14 8.33 16.54
C LEU A 84 -4.06 9.29 17.30
N ASN A 85 -4.02 9.28 18.63
CA ASN A 85 -4.82 10.18 19.45
C ASN A 85 -4.36 11.63 19.29
N GLU A 86 -3.05 11.86 19.21
CA GLU A 86 -2.46 13.18 18.98
C GLU A 86 -2.82 13.71 17.58
N TYR A 87 -2.79 12.88 16.54
CA TYR A 87 -3.23 13.26 15.20
C TYR A 87 -4.67 13.81 15.21
N HIS A 88 -5.59 13.16 15.95
CA HIS A 88 -6.97 13.66 16.06
C HIS A 88 -7.05 15.02 16.75
N LYS A 89 -6.23 15.27 17.77
CA LYS A 89 -6.26 16.49 18.60
C LYS A 89 -5.38 17.63 18.08
N SER A 90 -4.39 17.32 17.24
CA SER A 90 -3.39 18.28 16.77
C SER A 90 -4.02 19.36 15.88
N GLY A 91 -3.61 20.61 16.12
CA GLY A 91 -3.89 21.73 15.22
C GLY A 91 -2.98 21.74 13.98
N ASN A 92 -1.79 21.13 14.06
CA ASN A 92 -0.89 20.94 12.92
C ASN A 92 -1.03 19.50 12.40
N LYS A 93 -1.95 19.32 11.44
CA LYS A 93 -2.28 18.00 10.87
C LYS A 93 -1.16 17.43 9.99
N GLU A 94 -0.27 18.27 9.46
CA GLU A 94 0.81 17.81 8.58
C GLU A 94 1.92 17.12 9.37
N GLN A 95 2.46 17.82 10.36
CA GLN A 95 3.51 17.27 11.22
C GLN A 95 3.03 16.04 12.00
N ALA A 96 1.79 16.07 12.51
CA ALA A 96 1.21 14.92 13.20
C ALA A 96 0.97 13.72 12.25
N TRP A 97 0.76 13.97 10.95
CA TRP A 97 0.63 12.92 9.95
C TRP A 97 1.97 12.29 9.61
N GLU A 98 3.02 13.09 9.45
CA GLU A 98 4.38 12.63 9.23
C GLU A 98 4.82 11.68 10.35
N GLU A 99 4.68 12.11 11.61
CA GLU A 99 5.00 11.27 12.77
C GLU A 99 4.15 9.98 12.81
N LEU A 100 2.83 10.10 12.59
CA LEU A 100 1.94 8.93 12.55
C LEU A 100 2.35 7.93 11.46
N SER A 101 2.67 8.41 10.27
CA SER A 101 3.08 7.59 9.13
C SER A 101 4.43 6.90 9.34
N SER A 102 5.37 7.60 9.98
CA SER A 102 6.67 7.06 10.40
C SER A 102 6.52 5.94 11.43
N VAL A 103 5.72 6.18 12.47
CA VAL A 103 5.48 5.19 13.53
C VAL A 103 4.74 3.96 12.99
N TYR A 104 3.74 4.16 12.13
CA TYR A 104 3.03 3.06 11.46
C TYR A 104 3.98 2.19 10.62
N SER A 105 4.79 2.82 9.77
CA SER A 105 5.71 2.10 8.88
C SER A 105 6.81 1.37 9.65
N SER A 106 7.26 1.96 10.76
CA SER A 106 8.18 1.33 11.70
C SER A 106 7.58 0.09 12.36
N LEU A 107 6.32 0.16 12.79
CA LEU A 107 5.62 -0.99 13.37
C LEU A 107 5.41 -2.10 12.33
N LEU A 108 5.12 -1.75 11.09
CA LEU A 108 5.00 -2.71 9.99
C LEU A 108 6.33 -3.41 9.72
N SER A 109 7.43 -2.64 9.62
CA SER A 109 8.80 -3.19 9.47
C SER A 109 9.14 -4.14 10.62
N ILE A 110 8.90 -3.72 11.88
CA ILE A 110 9.15 -4.56 13.07
C ILE A 110 8.33 -5.86 13.02
N SER A 111 7.10 -5.81 12.50
CA SER A 111 6.24 -6.98 12.39
C SER A 111 6.76 -7.95 11.32
N GLN A 112 7.26 -7.45 10.18
CA GLN A 112 7.92 -8.27 9.15
C GLN A 112 9.22 -8.90 9.67
N ASP A 113 10.01 -8.11 10.40
CA ASP A 113 11.25 -8.54 11.04
C ASP A 113 11.00 -9.66 12.07
N LYS A 114 9.91 -9.56 12.83
CA LYS A 114 9.45 -10.62 13.76
C LYS A 114 9.14 -11.90 13.00
N GLU A 115 8.38 -11.85 11.91
CA GLU A 115 8.06 -13.05 11.10
C GLU A 115 9.33 -13.70 10.53
N ARG A 116 10.27 -12.90 10.02
CA ARG A 116 11.56 -13.41 9.53
C ARG A 116 12.36 -14.10 10.64
N LEU A 117 12.43 -13.50 11.83
CA LEU A 117 13.13 -14.08 12.98
C LEU A 117 12.44 -15.34 13.50
N LEU A 118 11.11 -15.41 13.46
CA LEU A 118 10.37 -16.62 13.80
C LEU A 118 10.72 -17.76 12.84
N ASN A 119 10.75 -17.49 11.53
CA ASN A 119 11.14 -18.49 10.52
C ASN A 119 12.59 -18.99 10.69
N LEU A 120 13.50 -18.15 11.19
CA LEU A 120 14.88 -18.53 11.50
C LEU A 120 15.05 -19.21 12.87
N SER A 121 14.02 -19.14 13.74
CA SER A 121 14.06 -19.71 15.08
C SER A 121 13.69 -21.20 15.10
N SER A 122 13.98 -21.89 16.20
CA SER A 122 13.60 -23.30 16.36
C SER A 122 12.09 -23.46 16.60
N SER A 123 11.54 -24.63 16.26
CA SER A 123 10.12 -24.96 16.46
C SER A 123 9.66 -24.73 17.91
N ALA A 124 10.48 -25.08 18.90
CA ALA A 124 10.17 -24.85 20.32
C ALA A 124 10.00 -23.35 20.67
N ILE A 125 10.71 -22.45 19.99
CA ILE A 125 10.56 -21.00 20.18
C ILE A 125 9.34 -20.48 19.43
N GLN A 126 9.11 -20.97 18.20
CA GLN A 126 7.90 -20.65 17.44
C GLN A 126 6.66 -21.03 18.25
N ASP A 127 6.57 -22.27 18.73
CA ASP A 127 5.44 -22.77 19.53
C ASP A 127 5.23 -21.97 20.83
N LYS A 128 6.29 -21.42 21.42
CA LYS A 128 6.18 -20.56 22.61
C LYS A 128 5.55 -19.20 22.28
N VAL A 129 5.81 -18.65 21.09
CA VAL A 129 5.34 -17.33 20.65
C VAL A 129 3.99 -17.40 19.93
N THR A 130 3.73 -18.47 19.16
CA THR A 130 2.52 -18.63 18.35
C THR A 130 1.53 -19.65 18.92
N GLY A 131 1.96 -20.52 19.85
CA GLY A 131 1.10 -21.53 20.45
C GLY A 131 0.16 -21.01 21.52
N PHE A 132 -0.68 -21.89 22.06
CA PHE A 132 -1.72 -21.54 23.04
C PHE A 132 -1.23 -21.35 24.49
N GLY A 133 0.09 -21.23 24.69
CA GLY A 133 0.67 -20.95 26.01
C GLY A 133 0.40 -19.52 26.50
N PRO A 134 0.77 -19.19 27.75
CA PRO A 134 0.57 -17.85 28.31
C PRO A 134 1.25 -16.75 27.49
N PHE A 135 2.42 -17.03 26.91
CA PHE A 135 3.12 -16.10 26.02
C PHE A 135 2.41 -15.93 24.68
N GLY A 136 1.97 -17.01 24.03
CA GLY A 136 1.31 -16.89 22.72
C GLY A 136 -0.09 -16.26 22.80
N VAL A 137 -0.85 -16.46 23.88
CA VAL A 137 -2.10 -15.72 24.10
C VAL A 137 -1.85 -14.23 24.29
N GLN A 138 -0.77 -13.84 25.00
CA GLN A 138 -0.38 -12.43 25.13
C GLN A 138 0.04 -11.84 23.78
N GLN A 139 0.81 -12.59 22.98
CA GLN A 139 1.19 -12.17 21.65
C GLN A 139 -0.04 -12.02 20.74
N PHE A 140 -0.98 -12.97 20.76
CA PHE A 140 -2.21 -12.87 19.99
C PHE A 140 -3.02 -11.62 20.33
N LYS A 141 -3.17 -11.29 21.62
CA LYS A 141 -3.83 -10.05 22.05
C LYS A 141 -3.11 -8.79 21.56
N LEU A 142 -1.77 -8.81 21.58
CA LEU A 142 -0.97 -7.72 21.05
C LEU A 142 -1.19 -7.54 19.54
N GLU A 143 -1.11 -8.63 18.77
CA GLU A 143 -1.32 -8.62 17.32
C GLU A 143 -2.74 -8.16 16.95
N LEU A 144 -3.75 -8.58 17.71
CA LEU A 144 -5.12 -8.12 17.50
C LEU A 144 -5.24 -6.61 17.75
N SER A 145 -4.59 -6.09 18.80
CA SER A 145 -4.54 -4.66 19.07
C SER A 145 -3.79 -3.89 17.98
N ILE A 146 -2.68 -4.41 17.48
CA ILE A 146 -1.93 -3.82 16.36
C ILE A 146 -2.81 -3.78 15.12
N THR A 147 -3.51 -4.87 14.81
CA THR A 147 -4.43 -4.95 13.67
C THR A 147 -5.53 -3.90 13.77
N ALA A 148 -6.12 -3.72 14.95
CA ALA A 148 -7.13 -2.68 15.17
C ALA A 148 -6.60 -1.26 14.96
N LEU A 149 -5.37 -0.97 15.40
CA LEU A 149 -4.72 0.33 15.17
C LEU A 149 -4.36 0.53 13.70
N ASN A 150 -3.87 -0.52 13.02
CA ASN A 150 -3.56 -0.49 11.59
C ASN A 150 -4.81 -0.19 10.76
N LEU A 151 -5.97 -0.78 11.11
CA LEU A 151 -7.23 -0.47 10.44
C LEU A 151 -7.62 1.00 10.59
N GLN A 152 -7.45 1.58 11.79
CA GLN A 152 -7.70 3.00 12.00
C GLN A 152 -6.79 3.86 11.12
N TYR A 153 -5.50 3.55 11.08
CA TYR A 153 -4.55 4.24 10.20
C TYR A 153 -4.95 4.12 8.72
N ILE A 154 -5.28 2.93 8.23
CA ILE A 154 -5.66 2.70 6.82
C ILE A 154 -6.91 3.52 6.45
N VAL A 155 -7.91 3.57 7.34
CA VAL A 155 -9.11 4.39 7.12
C VAL A 155 -8.74 5.88 7.02
N LEU A 156 -7.89 6.37 7.92
CA LEU A 156 -7.42 7.76 7.89
C LEU A 156 -6.61 8.07 6.62
N TYR A 157 -5.70 7.17 6.23
CA TYR A 157 -4.92 7.27 5.00
C TYR A 157 -5.83 7.31 3.76
N GLN A 158 -6.83 6.44 3.69
CA GLN A 158 -7.75 6.40 2.56
C GLN A 158 -8.59 7.68 2.47
N LEU A 159 -9.03 8.22 3.61
CA LEU A 159 -9.78 9.47 3.64
C LEU A 159 -8.92 10.67 3.25
N ARG A 160 -7.68 10.73 3.75
CA ARG A 160 -6.72 11.79 3.44
C ARG A 160 -6.32 11.75 1.96
N SER A 161 -5.91 10.59 1.46
CA SER A 161 -5.57 10.42 0.04
C SER A 161 -6.76 10.78 -0.86
N PHE A 162 -7.99 10.42 -0.48
CA PHE A 162 -9.16 10.86 -1.23
C PHE A 162 -9.36 12.38 -1.21
N HIS A 163 -9.14 13.03 -0.07
CA HIS A 163 -9.17 14.49 0.03
C HIS A 163 -8.10 15.15 -0.85
N ASP A 164 -6.87 14.64 -0.80
CA ASP A 164 -5.75 15.15 -1.60
C ASP A 164 -6.00 14.94 -3.10
N LEU A 165 -6.52 13.78 -3.50
CA LEU A 165 -6.95 13.50 -4.87
C LEU A 165 -8.05 14.46 -5.34
N LEU A 166 -9.04 14.76 -4.48
CA LEU A 166 -10.09 15.73 -4.79
C LEU A 166 -9.55 17.16 -4.90
N LYS A 167 -8.59 17.53 -4.07
CA LYS A 167 -7.93 18.84 -4.11
C LYS A 167 -7.10 18.99 -5.38
N ASP A 168 -6.31 17.97 -5.74
CA ASP A 168 -5.53 17.94 -6.97
C ASP A 168 -6.43 17.92 -8.22
N MET A 169 -7.58 17.23 -8.15
CA MET A 169 -8.61 17.28 -9.19
C MET A 169 -9.13 18.70 -9.44
N LEU A 170 -9.30 19.51 -8.39
CA LEU A 170 -9.76 20.90 -8.54
C LEU A 170 -8.68 21.82 -9.13
N ILE A 171 -7.40 21.48 -8.94
CA ILE A 171 -6.27 22.29 -9.41
C ILE A 171 -5.90 21.96 -10.87
N SER A 172 -6.03 20.69 -11.28
CA SER A 172 -5.82 20.26 -12.67
C SER A 172 -6.98 19.36 -13.15
N PRO A 173 -8.13 19.96 -13.54
CA PRO A 173 -9.29 19.19 -14.02
C PRO A 173 -9.07 18.57 -15.41
N VAL A 174 -7.97 18.91 -16.08
CA VAL A 174 -7.68 18.57 -17.47
C VAL A 174 -7.63 17.05 -17.72
N PRO A 175 -6.92 16.22 -16.91
CA PRO A 175 -6.81 14.80 -17.20
C PRO A 175 -8.16 14.06 -17.12
N ILE A 176 -9.01 14.44 -16.16
CA ILE A 176 -10.32 13.81 -15.94
C ILE A 176 -11.34 14.27 -16.97
N LEU A 177 -11.35 15.56 -17.33
CA LEU A 177 -12.13 16.05 -18.47
C LEU A 177 -11.76 15.32 -19.76
N VAL A 178 -10.47 15.03 -19.99
CA VAL A 178 -10.02 14.28 -21.16
C VAL A 178 -10.49 12.82 -21.11
N VAL A 179 -10.43 12.15 -19.95
CA VAL A 179 -10.95 10.78 -19.80
C VAL A 179 -12.47 10.74 -19.98
N ALA A 180 -13.20 11.66 -19.34
CA ALA A 180 -14.65 11.78 -19.47
C ALA A 180 -15.06 12.06 -20.93
N LEU A 181 -14.37 12.97 -21.61
CA LEU A 181 -14.58 13.28 -23.03
C LEU A 181 -14.31 12.05 -23.92
N LYS A 182 -13.24 11.28 -23.65
CA LYS A 182 -12.93 10.04 -24.37
C LYS A 182 -14.05 9.02 -24.23
N VAL A 183 -14.55 8.79 -23.01
CA VAL A 183 -15.67 7.87 -22.76
C VAL A 183 -16.93 8.36 -23.46
N PHE A 184 -17.24 9.66 -23.38
CA PHE A 184 -18.40 10.26 -24.04
C PHE A 184 -18.32 10.13 -25.56
N ALA A 185 -17.14 10.32 -26.15
CA ALA A 185 -16.91 10.15 -27.58
C ALA A 185 -17.13 8.70 -28.04
N ILE A 186 -16.65 7.70 -27.28
CA ILE A 186 -16.87 6.28 -27.57
C ILE A 186 -18.36 5.95 -27.51
N LEU A 187 -19.05 6.39 -26.44
CA LEU A 187 -20.49 6.18 -26.29
C LEU A 187 -21.25 6.83 -27.45
N PHE A 188 -20.90 8.06 -27.83
CA PHE A 188 -21.51 8.75 -28.95
C PHE A 188 -21.31 7.98 -30.27
N LEU A 189 -20.11 7.47 -30.52
CA LEU A 189 -19.78 6.71 -31.73
C LEU A 189 -20.59 5.39 -31.77
N LEU A 190 -20.74 4.72 -30.64
CA LEU A 190 -21.58 3.51 -30.52
C LEU A 190 -23.07 3.82 -30.71
N PHE A 191 -23.58 4.88 -30.09
CA PHE A 191 -24.98 5.31 -30.26
C PHE A 191 -25.27 5.72 -31.71
N TRP A 192 -24.35 6.46 -32.33
CA TRP A 192 -24.45 6.84 -33.74
C TRP A 192 -24.43 5.62 -34.65
N TRP A 193 -23.52 4.68 -34.41
CA TRP A 193 -23.43 3.41 -35.13
C TRP A 193 -24.73 2.62 -35.01
N GLN A 194 -25.25 2.45 -33.79
CA GLN A 194 -26.49 1.72 -33.54
C GLN A 194 -27.67 2.36 -34.31
N ARG A 195 -27.77 3.69 -34.28
CA ARG A 195 -28.87 4.41 -34.94
C ARG A 195 -28.78 4.40 -36.47
N ASN A 196 -27.57 4.37 -37.03
CA ASN A 196 -27.35 4.36 -38.49
C ASN A 196 -27.13 2.95 -39.07
N SER A 197 -27.12 1.91 -38.21
CA SER A 197 -26.87 0.52 -38.60
C SER A 197 -27.83 -0.01 -39.68
N ALA A 198 -29.11 0.34 -39.62
CA ALA A 198 -30.12 -0.07 -40.59
C ALA A 198 -29.83 0.46 -42.02
N ARG A 199 -29.42 1.73 -42.15
CA ARG A 199 -29.02 2.33 -43.44
C ARG A 199 -27.73 1.73 -43.99
N LEU A 200 -26.78 1.40 -43.10
CA LEU A 200 -25.52 0.78 -43.48
C LEU A 200 -25.75 -0.62 -44.05
N ILE A 201 -26.62 -1.42 -43.44
CA ILE A 201 -26.96 -2.77 -43.91
C ILE A 201 -27.64 -2.76 -45.28
N GLU A 202 -28.50 -1.77 -45.54
CA GLU A 202 -29.21 -1.63 -46.81
C GLU A 202 -28.28 -1.33 -48.01
N HIS A 203 -27.15 -0.67 -47.79
CA HIS A 203 -26.14 -0.39 -48.83
C HIS A 203 -25.17 -1.55 -49.08
N PHE A 204 -25.22 -2.62 -48.28
CA PHE A 204 -24.43 -3.85 -48.48
C PHE A 204 -25.24 -4.99 -49.12
N ARG A 205 -26.53 -4.79 -49.36
CA ARG A 205 -27.39 -5.69 -50.15
C ARG A 205 -27.45 -5.23 -51.61
#